data_AF-L8J2K9-F1
#
_entry.id   AF-L8J2K9-F1
#
_cell.length_a   1.000
_cell.length_b   1.000
_cell.length_c   1.000
_cell.angle_alpha   90.00
_cell.angle_beta   90.00
_cell.angle_gamma   90.00
#
_symmetry.space_group_name_H-M   'P 1'
#
loop_
_entity.id
_entity.type
_entity.pdbx_description
1 polymer ?
#
loop_
_entity_poly.entity_id
_entity_poly.type
_entity_poly.pdbx_seq_one_letter_code
_entity_poly.pdbx_strand_id
1 'polypeptide(L)'
;MKRYILSAIGIVVVFTVLYGSFDFYRSSYLSTNIENGSYEKCFNDSNLKSFNYRSWGEGDLLAVRFVDSGNKGCFAPKFPSIEVTSPQVTHWIHIVSTNGNVQLSGKHSSFGSNGRGWQFVDVGSQSQRDSSIPFYSVNTAFRDNPAWSVAPHVTLDWVGTVFGLSEQDGVLYSVGGLSWGFTLQQWTLEPKAIPPQVVDKEAWLAVVDDLAKEYPNYKFSRHSTRT
;
A
#
# COMPACT_ATOMS: atom_id res chain seq x y z
N MET A 1 -15.70 -21.64 46.44
CA MET A 1 -16.18 -21.44 45.04
C MET A 1 -16.55 -19.99 44.72
N LYS A 2 -17.52 -19.36 45.41
CA LYS A 2 -17.99 -17.98 45.09
C LYS A 2 -16.89 -16.88 45.10
N ARG A 3 -15.94 -16.92 46.05
CA ARG A 3 -14.84 -15.94 46.11
C ARG A 3 -13.88 -16.02 44.92
N TYR A 4 -13.54 -17.24 44.49
CA TYR A 4 -12.69 -17.46 43.31
C TYR A 4 -13.36 -17.03 42.01
N ILE A 5 -14.70 -17.21 41.91
CA ILE A 5 -15.49 -16.73 40.77
C ILE A 5 -15.48 -15.20 40.70
N LEU A 6 -15.69 -14.51 41.83
CA LEU A 6 -15.66 -13.04 41.87
C LEU A 6 -14.27 -12.48 41.55
N SER A 7 -13.19 -13.11 42.06
CA SER A 7 -11.83 -12.73 41.69
C SER A 7 -11.53 -12.97 40.21
N ALA A 8 -11.97 -14.09 39.65
CA ALA A 8 -11.82 -14.38 38.23
C ALA A 8 -12.57 -13.37 37.35
N ILE A 9 -13.81 -13.02 37.71
CA ILE A 9 -14.58 -11.99 37.02
C ILE A 9 -13.88 -10.62 37.11
N GLY A 10 -13.39 -10.25 38.30
CA GLY A 10 -12.65 -9.00 38.49
C GLY A 10 -11.40 -8.91 37.60
N ILE A 11 -10.65 -10.01 37.50
CA ILE A 11 -9.48 -10.10 36.62
C ILE A 11 -9.88 -9.94 35.15
N VAL A 12 -10.93 -10.64 34.69
CA VAL A 12 -11.42 -10.52 33.32
C VAL A 12 -11.84 -9.09 32.99
N VAL A 13 -12.60 -8.43 33.89
CA VAL A 13 -13.02 -7.04 33.70
C VAL A 13 -11.82 -6.10 33.56
N VAL A 14 -10.80 -6.23 34.43
CA VAL A 14 -9.59 -5.41 34.35
C VAL A 14 -8.88 -5.62 33.01
N PHE A 15 -8.71 -6.87 32.57
CA PHE A 15 -8.07 -7.15 31.28
C PHE A 15 -8.88 -6.60 30.09
N THR A 16 -10.21 -6.70 30.12
CA THR A 16 -11.06 -6.13 29.07
C THR A 16 -10.97 -4.61 29.02
N VAL A 17 -10.95 -3.93 30.19
CA VAL A 17 -10.80 -2.47 30.26
C VAL A 17 -9.43 -2.02 29.76
N LEU A 18 -8.35 -2.72 30.16
CA LEU A 18 -7.00 -2.41 29.68
C LEU A 18 -6.88 -2.63 28.18
N TYR A 19 -7.42 -3.74 27.67
CA TYR A 19 -7.47 -4.05 26.24
C TYR A 19 -8.18 -2.92 25.46
N GLY A 20 -9.41 -2.58 25.86
CA GLY A 20 -10.18 -1.53 25.19
C GLY A 20 -9.52 -0.14 25.27
N SER A 21 -8.87 0.17 26.40
CA SER A 21 -8.15 1.44 26.58
C SER A 21 -6.93 1.53 25.67
N PHE A 22 -6.19 0.44 25.50
CA PHE A 22 -5.05 0.39 24.59
C PHE A 22 -5.50 0.56 23.13
N ASP A 23 -6.54 -0.17 22.70
CA ASP A 23 -7.05 -0.08 21.32
C ASP A 23 -7.54 1.34 21.00
N PHE A 24 -8.26 1.98 21.92
CA PHE A 24 -8.69 3.37 21.77
C PHE A 24 -7.50 4.34 21.66
N TYR A 25 -6.52 4.20 22.56
CA TYR A 25 -5.31 5.03 22.53
C TYR A 25 -4.54 4.85 21.22
N ARG A 26 -4.32 3.61 20.80
CA ARG A 26 -3.64 3.27 19.55
C ARG A 26 -4.38 3.85 18.34
N SER A 27 -5.70 3.73 18.29
CA SER A 27 -6.50 4.30 17.21
C SER A 27 -6.38 5.83 17.14
N SER A 28 -6.34 6.51 18.30
CA SER A 28 -6.12 7.95 18.35
C SER A 28 -4.68 8.32 17.94
N TYR A 29 -3.69 7.54 18.37
CA TYR A 29 -2.29 7.74 18.07
C TYR A 29 -1.97 7.59 16.57
N LEU A 30 -2.63 6.65 15.90
CA LEU A 30 -2.51 6.35 14.46
C LEU A 30 -3.51 7.13 13.61
N SER A 31 -4.17 8.16 14.16
CA SER A 31 -5.16 8.94 13.42
C SER A 31 -4.56 9.64 12.20
N THR A 32 -5.35 9.68 11.14
CA THR A 32 -5.02 10.35 9.88
C THR A 32 -5.29 11.85 9.95
N ASN A 33 -4.43 12.65 9.33
CA ASN A 33 -4.61 14.08 9.14
C ASN A 33 -5.22 14.36 7.75
N ILE A 34 -6.46 13.91 7.52
CA ILE A 34 -7.11 14.00 6.20
C ILE A 34 -7.32 15.47 5.79
N GLU A 35 -7.64 16.35 6.74
CA GLU A 35 -7.97 17.74 6.46
C GLU A 35 -6.74 18.62 6.14
N ASN A 36 -5.62 18.39 6.83
CA ASN A 36 -4.44 19.27 6.74
C ASN A 36 -3.16 18.56 6.28
N GLY A 37 -3.26 17.26 6.03
CA GLY A 37 -2.16 16.42 5.55
C GLY A 37 -1.81 16.72 4.10
N SER A 38 -0.56 16.45 3.72
CA SER A 38 -0.18 16.48 2.31
C SER A 38 1.02 15.58 2.03
N TYR A 39 1.17 15.14 0.79
CA TYR A 39 2.35 14.38 0.37
C TYR A 39 3.62 15.23 0.42
N GLU A 40 3.55 16.52 0.08
CA GLU A 40 4.69 17.43 0.13
C GLU A 40 5.27 17.51 1.56
N LYS A 41 4.39 17.55 2.56
CA LYS A 41 4.80 17.52 3.97
C LYS A 41 5.44 16.19 4.35
N CYS A 42 4.98 15.06 3.81
CA CYS A 42 5.62 13.77 4.04
C CYS A 42 7.07 13.74 3.58
N PHE A 43 7.37 14.33 2.43
CA PHE A 43 8.72 14.27 1.87
C PHE A 43 9.57 15.50 2.22
N ASN A 44 9.06 16.41 3.06
CA ASN A 44 9.82 17.44 3.74
C ASN A 44 10.15 17.00 5.17
N ASP A 45 10.81 15.84 5.29
CA ASP A 45 11.17 15.19 6.54
C ASP A 45 12.68 15.02 6.63
N SER A 46 13.25 15.18 7.84
CA SER A 46 14.69 14.96 8.07
C SER A 46 15.11 13.50 7.86
N ASN A 47 14.17 12.56 7.94
CA ASN A 47 14.41 11.12 7.76
C ASN A 47 14.16 10.66 6.33
N LEU A 48 14.00 11.59 5.37
CA LEU A 48 13.84 11.27 3.97
C LEU A 48 15.02 10.46 3.44
N LYS A 49 14.71 9.30 2.85
CA LYS A 49 15.65 8.45 2.14
C LYS A 49 15.38 8.55 0.65
N SER A 50 16.45 8.68 -0.12
CA SER A 50 16.39 8.72 -1.57
C SER A 50 17.11 7.52 -2.16
N PHE A 51 16.46 6.85 -3.10
CA PHE A 51 17.00 5.70 -3.81
C PHE A 51 16.87 5.92 -5.31
N ASN A 52 17.76 5.30 -6.08
CA ASN A 52 17.65 5.20 -7.52
C ASN A 52 17.78 3.74 -7.90
N TYR A 53 16.73 3.19 -8.48
CA TYR A 53 16.69 1.81 -8.92
C TYR A 53 16.68 1.74 -10.44
N ARG A 54 17.41 0.80 -11.02
CA ARG A 54 17.35 0.58 -12.48
C ARG A 54 15.97 0.07 -12.85
N SER A 55 15.40 0.63 -13.91
CA SER A 55 14.26 0.04 -14.59
C SER A 55 14.69 -1.27 -15.30
N TRP A 56 13.72 -2.05 -15.78
CA TRP A 56 13.99 -3.25 -16.57
C TRP A 56 14.40 -2.92 -18.02
N GLY A 57 14.19 -1.67 -18.45
CA GLY A 57 14.65 -1.15 -19.75
C GLY A 57 16.07 -0.59 -19.69
N GLU A 58 16.63 -0.22 -20.85
CA GLU A 58 17.96 0.37 -20.90
C GLU A 58 17.97 1.82 -20.36
N GLY A 59 18.91 2.12 -19.46
CA GLY A 59 19.36 3.48 -19.14
C GLY A 59 18.60 4.26 -18.08
N ASP A 60 17.37 3.86 -17.73
CA ASP A 60 16.50 4.68 -16.89
C ASP A 60 16.45 4.26 -15.41
N LEU A 61 16.08 5.24 -14.57
CA LEU A 61 15.99 5.07 -13.13
C LEU A 61 14.55 5.32 -12.65
N LEU A 62 14.12 4.49 -11.71
CA LEU A 62 13.04 4.79 -10.78
C LEU A 62 13.65 5.58 -9.62
N ALA A 63 13.38 6.88 -9.60
CA ALA A 63 13.78 7.74 -8.49
C ALA A 63 12.75 7.62 -7.37
N VAL A 64 13.21 7.23 -6.18
CA VAL A 64 12.35 6.91 -5.04
C VAL A 64 12.68 7.82 -3.88
N ARG A 65 11.65 8.41 -3.29
CA ARG A 65 11.69 9.14 -2.03
C ARG A 65 10.85 8.38 -1.01
N PHE A 66 11.45 8.03 0.11
CA PHE A 66 10.82 7.18 1.11
C PHE A 66 11.04 7.72 2.52
N VAL A 67 10.01 7.64 3.35
CA VAL A 67 10.08 7.95 4.78
C VAL A 67 9.48 6.78 5.53
N ASP A 68 10.22 6.22 6.49
CA ASP A 68 9.76 5.04 7.26
C ASP A 68 8.53 5.37 8.12
N SER A 69 8.44 6.61 8.60
CA SER A 69 7.39 7.08 9.51
C SER A 69 7.12 8.55 9.24
N GLY A 70 5.95 8.86 8.67
CA GLY A 70 5.58 10.22 8.29
C GLY A 70 5.45 11.17 9.48
N ASN A 71 5.86 12.42 9.30
CA ASN A 71 5.64 13.47 10.29
C ASN A 71 4.16 13.85 10.44
N LYS A 72 3.87 14.73 11.41
CA LYS A 72 2.50 15.21 11.71
C LYS A 72 1.82 15.91 10.53
N GLY A 73 2.58 16.39 9.56
CA GLY A 73 2.08 17.03 8.35
C GLY A 73 1.66 16.05 7.25
N CYS A 74 1.98 14.76 7.37
CA CYS A 74 1.51 13.73 6.45
C CYS A 74 0.00 13.50 6.53
N PHE A 75 -0.59 12.94 5.47
CA PHE A 75 -1.97 12.42 5.50
C PHE A 75 -2.15 11.31 6.55
N ALA A 76 -1.20 10.39 6.63
CA ALA A 76 -1.12 9.33 7.62
C ALA A 76 0.21 9.48 8.38
N PRO A 77 0.26 10.32 9.43
CA PRO A 77 1.41 10.37 10.31
C PRO A 77 1.73 8.96 10.84
N LYS A 78 2.99 8.69 11.14
CA LYS A 78 3.50 7.41 11.65
C LYS A 78 3.55 6.25 10.66
N PHE A 79 2.80 6.32 9.56
CA PHE A 79 2.88 5.35 8.48
C PHE A 79 4.01 5.71 7.51
N PRO A 80 4.59 4.72 6.81
CA PRO A 80 5.56 5.01 5.77
C PRO A 80 4.92 5.76 4.61
N SER A 81 5.75 6.52 3.91
CA SER A 81 5.35 7.26 2.71
C SER A 81 6.35 7.01 1.59
N ILE A 82 5.86 6.87 0.37
CA ILE A 82 6.70 6.69 -0.83
C ILE A 82 6.28 7.64 -1.94
N GLU A 83 7.24 8.20 -2.64
CA GLU A 83 7.09 8.85 -3.93
C GLU A 83 8.01 8.16 -4.94
N VAL A 84 7.48 7.80 -6.10
CA VAL A 84 8.25 7.20 -7.20
C VAL A 84 8.05 8.03 -8.45
N THR A 85 9.14 8.38 -9.11
CA THR A 85 9.13 9.10 -10.39
C THR A 85 10.04 8.41 -11.42
N SER A 86 9.67 8.55 -12.68
CA SER A 86 10.47 8.11 -13.82
C SER A 86 10.01 8.84 -15.08
N PRO A 87 10.93 9.31 -15.94
CA PRO A 87 10.56 10.05 -17.15
C PRO A 87 9.90 9.17 -18.22
N GLN A 88 10.12 7.84 -18.20
CA GLN A 88 9.51 6.91 -19.16
C GLN A 88 8.11 6.42 -18.75
N VAL A 89 7.70 6.68 -17.51
CA VAL A 89 6.45 6.16 -16.97
C VAL A 89 5.32 7.16 -17.21
N THR A 90 4.29 6.73 -17.93
CA THR A 90 3.06 7.49 -18.14
C THR A 90 1.94 7.03 -17.21
N HIS A 91 1.96 5.79 -16.74
CA HIS A 91 0.93 5.24 -15.86
C HIS A 91 1.53 4.46 -14.70
N TRP A 92 0.99 4.62 -13.51
CA TRP A 92 1.34 3.83 -12.34
C TRP A 92 0.21 2.89 -11.97
N ILE A 93 0.50 1.60 -11.89
CA ILE A 93 -0.38 0.60 -11.29
C ILE A 93 0.15 0.23 -9.91
N HIS A 94 -0.73 0.15 -8.93
CA HIS A 94 -0.41 -0.25 -7.58
C HIS A 94 -1.23 -1.48 -7.20
N ILE A 95 -0.55 -2.55 -6.79
CA ILE A 95 -1.17 -3.80 -6.37
C ILE A 95 -0.82 -4.03 -4.91
N VAL A 96 -1.82 -4.08 -4.05
CA VAL A 96 -1.65 -4.30 -2.63
C VAL A 96 -1.92 -5.77 -2.32
N SER A 97 -1.04 -6.37 -1.53
CA SER A 97 -1.25 -7.66 -0.86
C SER A 97 -1.29 -7.42 0.65
N THR A 98 -2.33 -7.93 1.30
CA THR A 98 -2.51 -7.77 2.74
C THR A 98 -3.19 -8.98 3.37
N ASN A 99 -2.88 -9.26 4.64
CA ASN A 99 -3.64 -10.22 5.45
C ASN A 99 -4.78 -9.56 6.24
N GLY A 100 -5.05 -8.26 5.99
CA GLY A 100 -6.21 -7.56 6.53
C GLY A 100 -7.53 -8.11 5.96
N ASN A 101 -8.63 -7.72 6.61
CA ASN A 101 -9.96 -8.13 6.17
C ASN A 101 -10.27 -7.63 4.76
N VAL A 102 -10.85 -8.51 3.94
CA VAL A 102 -11.34 -8.17 2.60
C VAL A 102 -12.40 -7.08 2.73
N GLN A 103 -12.22 -5.95 2.04
CA GLN A 103 -13.28 -4.94 1.91
C GLN A 103 -14.22 -5.36 0.78
N LEU A 104 -15.52 -5.46 1.07
CA LEU A 104 -16.53 -6.06 0.19
C LEU A 104 -17.40 -5.03 -0.58
N SER A 105 -17.02 -3.75 -0.63
CA SER A 105 -17.88 -2.65 -1.14
C SER A 105 -17.30 -1.84 -2.33
N GLY A 106 -17.54 -2.28 -3.57
CA GLY A 106 -17.05 -1.63 -4.80
C GLY A 106 -16.39 -2.64 -5.75
N LYS A 107 -15.84 -2.19 -6.90
CA LYS A 107 -14.95 -3.02 -7.73
C LYS A 107 -13.64 -3.26 -6.95
N HIS A 108 -13.70 -4.18 -6.00
CA HIS A 108 -12.58 -4.71 -5.24
C HIS A 108 -12.19 -6.02 -5.87
N SER A 109 -11.66 -5.97 -7.09
CA SER A 109 -11.12 -7.16 -7.71
C SER A 109 -9.96 -7.62 -6.85
N SER A 110 -10.27 -8.55 -5.96
CA SER A 110 -9.27 -9.49 -5.51
C SER A 110 -8.75 -10.15 -6.79
N PHE A 111 -7.45 -10.10 -7.07
CA PHE A 111 -6.82 -10.89 -8.13
C PHE A 111 -6.74 -12.37 -7.71
N GLY A 112 -7.83 -12.89 -7.15
CA GLY A 112 -7.89 -14.13 -6.40
C GLY A 112 -7.65 -13.93 -4.90
N SER A 113 -8.30 -14.77 -4.10
CA SER A 113 -7.87 -15.07 -2.74
C SER A 113 -6.82 -16.16 -2.84
N ASN A 114 -5.55 -15.79 -3.01
CA ASN A 114 -4.50 -16.76 -2.78
C ASN A 114 -4.57 -17.10 -1.29
N GLY A 115 -4.45 -18.37 -0.90
CA GLY A 115 -4.67 -18.84 0.48
C GLY A 115 -3.77 -18.23 1.58
N ARG A 116 -3.13 -17.09 1.32
CA ARG A 116 -2.19 -16.33 2.14
C ARG A 116 -2.59 -14.85 2.36
N GLY A 117 -3.66 -14.34 1.74
CA GLY A 117 -4.08 -12.94 1.92
C GLY A 117 -4.97 -12.40 0.79
N TRP A 118 -5.47 -11.18 0.98
CA TRP A 118 -6.22 -10.42 0.00
C TRP A 118 -5.26 -9.61 -0.88
N GLN A 119 -5.37 -9.74 -2.20
CA GLN A 119 -4.57 -8.98 -3.15
C GLN A 119 -5.47 -8.22 -4.12
N PHE A 120 -5.28 -6.92 -4.32
CA PHE A 120 -6.16 -6.09 -5.15
C PHE A 120 -5.41 -4.93 -5.82
N VAL A 121 -5.97 -4.39 -6.92
CA VAL A 121 -5.49 -3.12 -7.51
C VAL A 121 -5.99 -1.98 -6.64
N ASP A 122 -5.04 -1.19 -6.18
CA ASP A 122 -5.29 0.03 -5.44
C ASP A 122 -5.23 1.23 -6.38
N VAL A 123 -6.12 2.19 -6.15
CA VAL A 123 -6.31 3.36 -7.03
C VAL A 123 -6.45 4.61 -6.18
N GLY A 124 -5.97 5.74 -6.70
CA GLY A 124 -5.87 6.99 -5.94
C GLY A 124 -7.21 7.64 -5.61
N SER A 125 -8.34 7.15 -6.14
CA SER A 125 -9.67 7.68 -5.86
C SER A 125 -10.81 6.68 -6.05
N GLN A 126 -11.92 6.87 -5.33
CA GLN A 126 -13.14 6.09 -5.53
C GLN A 126 -13.70 6.24 -6.96
N SER A 127 -13.61 7.44 -7.55
CA SER A 127 -14.07 7.68 -8.92
C SER A 127 -13.35 6.81 -9.96
N GLN A 128 -12.02 6.66 -9.84
CA GLN A 128 -11.25 5.73 -10.69
C GLN A 128 -11.71 4.29 -10.49
N ARG A 129 -11.96 3.88 -9.24
CA ARG A 129 -12.45 2.55 -8.90
C ARG A 129 -13.80 2.26 -9.56
N ASP A 130 -14.76 3.18 -9.40
CA ASP A 130 -16.11 3.07 -9.96
C ASP A 130 -16.10 3.09 -11.49
N SER A 131 -15.15 3.81 -12.08
CA SER A 131 -14.96 3.91 -13.53
C SER A 131 -14.11 2.78 -14.13
N SER A 132 -13.71 1.78 -13.33
CA SER A 132 -12.83 0.69 -13.78
C SER A 132 -11.49 1.16 -14.37
N ILE A 133 -10.92 2.24 -13.85
CA ILE A 133 -9.60 2.75 -14.24
C ILE A 133 -8.55 2.16 -13.29
N PRO A 134 -7.61 1.33 -13.77
CA PRO A 134 -6.67 0.58 -12.90
C PRO A 134 -5.46 1.40 -12.44
N PHE A 135 -5.38 2.67 -12.82
CA PHE A 135 -4.20 3.49 -12.58
C PHE A 135 -4.33 4.25 -11.28
N TYR A 136 -3.30 4.13 -10.44
CA TYR A 136 -3.15 4.91 -9.23
C TYR A 136 -2.90 6.38 -9.58
N SER A 137 -2.01 6.63 -10.55
CA SER A 137 -1.79 7.95 -11.14
C SER A 137 -1.36 7.87 -12.60
N VAL A 138 -1.56 8.96 -13.34
CA VAL A 138 -1.26 9.09 -14.77
C VAL A 138 -0.47 10.39 -14.98
N ASN A 139 0.59 10.34 -15.79
CA ASN A 139 1.49 11.45 -16.17
C ASN A 139 2.03 12.27 -14.98
N THR A 140 2.09 11.65 -13.81
CA THR A 140 2.50 12.26 -12.54
C THR A 140 3.23 11.23 -11.70
N ALA A 141 3.81 11.65 -10.58
CA ALA A 141 4.44 10.73 -9.64
C ALA A 141 3.45 9.72 -9.07
N PHE A 142 3.93 8.53 -8.72
CA PHE A 142 3.24 7.68 -7.75
C PHE A 142 3.51 8.21 -6.35
N ARG A 143 2.47 8.38 -5.53
CA ARG A 143 2.58 8.84 -4.14
C ARG A 143 1.58 8.11 -3.28
N ASP A 144 2.05 7.49 -2.20
CA ASP A 144 1.17 6.79 -1.28
C ASP A 144 1.67 6.88 0.17
N ASN A 145 0.73 6.86 1.10
CA ASN A 145 0.91 6.95 2.55
C ASN A 145 -0.27 6.21 3.24
N PRO A 146 -0.23 4.86 3.23
CA PRO A 146 -1.37 4.02 3.59
C PRO A 146 -1.61 3.97 5.09
N ALA A 147 -2.79 4.43 5.54
CA ALA A 147 -3.18 4.47 6.96
C ALA A 147 -3.88 3.19 7.46
N TRP A 148 -3.43 2.01 7.02
CA TRP A 148 -4.13 0.77 7.36
C TRP A 148 -3.83 0.34 8.79
N SER A 149 -4.84 0.42 9.66
CA SER A 149 -4.71 0.07 11.08
C SER A 149 -5.90 -0.75 11.64
N VAL A 150 -6.85 -1.12 10.78
CA VAL A 150 -8.14 -1.70 11.18
C VAL A 150 -7.96 -3.10 11.79
N ALA A 151 -8.35 -3.24 13.05
CA ALA A 151 -8.45 -4.50 13.79
C ALA A 151 -9.69 -5.32 13.34
N PRO A 152 -9.75 -6.64 13.60
CA PRO A 152 -8.77 -7.47 14.30
C PRO A 152 -7.69 -8.03 13.38
N HIS A 153 -6.42 -7.88 13.77
CA HIS A 153 -5.28 -8.60 13.20
C HIS A 153 -4.25 -8.83 14.31
N VAL A 154 -3.65 -10.02 14.37
CA VAL A 154 -2.49 -10.28 15.26
C VAL A 154 -1.26 -9.56 14.72
N THR A 155 -1.09 -9.60 13.40
CA THR A 155 -0.14 -8.81 12.65
C THR A 155 -0.79 -8.45 11.33
N LEU A 156 -0.80 -7.17 10.98
CA LEU A 156 -1.21 -6.67 9.68
C LEU A 156 0.03 -6.52 8.82
N ASP A 157 0.10 -7.30 7.76
CA ASP A 157 1.08 -7.13 6.71
C ASP A 157 0.40 -6.38 5.57
N TRP A 158 0.98 -5.25 5.18
CA TRP A 158 0.54 -4.47 4.03
C TRP A 158 1.75 -4.29 3.11
N VAL A 159 1.67 -4.85 1.91
CA VAL A 159 2.74 -4.78 0.91
C VAL A 159 2.15 -4.28 -0.41
N GLY A 160 2.59 -3.10 -0.82
CA GLY A 160 2.29 -2.52 -2.11
C GLY A 160 3.37 -2.88 -3.13
N THR A 161 2.96 -3.33 -4.31
CA THR A 161 3.84 -3.45 -5.48
C THR A 161 3.39 -2.43 -6.50
N VAL A 162 4.24 -1.44 -6.77
CA VAL A 162 4.01 -0.41 -7.78
C VAL A 162 4.75 -0.78 -9.06
N PHE A 163 4.04 -0.77 -10.18
CA PHE A 163 4.62 -0.93 -11.51
C PHE A 163 4.51 0.37 -12.29
N GLY A 164 5.62 0.81 -12.86
CA GLY A 164 5.65 1.91 -13.82
C GLY A 164 5.40 1.37 -15.23
N LEU A 165 4.45 1.96 -15.94
CA LEU A 165 4.08 1.58 -17.30
C LEU A 165 4.31 2.74 -18.28
N SER A 166 4.82 2.41 -19.46
CA SER A 166 4.92 3.31 -20.60
C SER A 166 3.83 2.97 -21.60
N GLU A 167 2.96 3.93 -21.92
CA GLU A 167 1.94 3.77 -22.95
C GLU A 167 2.51 4.14 -24.33
N GLN A 168 2.41 3.20 -25.28
CA GLN A 168 2.82 3.39 -26.67
C GLN A 168 1.74 2.79 -27.58
N ASP A 169 1.16 3.61 -28.46
CA ASP A 169 0.08 3.22 -29.38
C ASP A 169 -1.11 2.50 -28.71
N GLY A 170 -1.49 2.97 -27.52
CA GLY A 170 -2.60 2.39 -26.74
C GLY A 170 -2.28 1.04 -26.09
N VAL A 171 -0.99 0.67 -26.00
CA VAL A 171 -0.51 -0.54 -25.31
C VAL A 171 0.41 -0.12 -24.16
N LEU A 172 0.22 -0.73 -23.00
CA LEU A 172 0.94 -0.43 -21.76
C LEU A 172 2.07 -1.44 -21.56
N TYR A 173 3.32 -0.97 -21.57
CA TYR A 173 4.52 -1.78 -21.38
C TYR A 173 5.12 -1.55 -20.01
N SER A 174 5.49 -2.61 -19.30
CA SER A 174 6.11 -2.50 -17.98
C SER A 174 7.55 -1.99 -18.08
N VAL A 175 7.82 -0.85 -17.44
CA VAL A 175 9.16 -0.25 -17.36
C VAL A 175 9.94 -0.84 -16.19
N GLY A 176 9.27 -1.12 -15.07
CA GLY A 176 9.87 -1.68 -13.86
C GLY A 176 8.89 -1.69 -12.70
N GLY A 177 9.30 -2.21 -11.55
CA GLY A 177 8.46 -2.20 -10.36
C GLY A 177 9.23 -2.20 -9.05
N LEU A 178 8.54 -1.79 -7.99
CA LEU A 178 9.04 -1.75 -6.63
C LEU A 178 8.01 -2.35 -5.67
N SER A 179 8.45 -3.17 -4.73
CA SER A 179 7.66 -3.57 -3.57
C SER A 179 8.03 -2.74 -2.35
N TRP A 180 7.07 -2.38 -1.51
CA TRP A 180 7.27 -1.62 -0.28
C TRP A 180 6.09 -1.85 0.68
N GLY A 181 6.14 -1.32 1.90
CA GLY A 181 4.97 -1.34 2.78
C GLY A 181 5.29 -1.28 4.25
N PHE A 182 4.56 -2.04 5.07
CA PHE A 182 4.80 -2.14 6.51
C PHE A 182 4.20 -3.40 7.13
N THR A 183 4.65 -3.70 8.34
CA THR A 183 4.02 -4.66 9.25
C THR A 183 3.55 -3.94 10.51
N LEU A 184 2.35 -4.23 11.01
CA LEU A 184 1.81 -3.65 12.24
C LEU A 184 1.32 -4.76 13.17
N GLN A 185 1.97 -4.94 14.31
CA GLN A 185 1.57 -5.95 15.30
C GLN A 185 0.38 -5.43 16.14
N GLN A 186 -0.44 -6.32 16.67
CA GLN A 186 -1.60 -5.95 17.50
C GLN A 186 -1.20 -5.10 18.71
N TRP A 187 -0.03 -5.33 19.29
CA TRP A 187 0.42 -4.70 20.53
C TRP A 187 1.51 -3.64 20.34
N THR A 188 1.69 -3.14 19.12
CA THR A 188 2.61 -2.05 18.80
C THR A 188 1.86 -0.76 18.49
N LEU A 189 2.45 0.38 18.86
CA LEU A 189 1.88 1.70 18.56
C LEU A 189 2.13 2.16 17.14
N GLU A 190 3.26 1.77 16.54
CA GLU A 190 3.69 2.23 15.23
C GLU A 190 3.90 1.06 14.27
N PRO A 191 3.60 1.23 12.97
CA PRO A 191 3.95 0.27 11.95
C PRO A 191 5.46 0.23 11.76
N LYS A 192 6.01 -0.96 11.49
CA LYS A 192 7.39 -1.13 11.07
C LYS A 192 7.45 -1.09 9.54
N ALA A 193 8.10 -0.07 8.99
CA ALA A 193 8.28 0.09 7.55
C ALA A 193 9.04 -1.07 6.91
N ILE A 194 8.61 -1.42 5.70
CA ILE A 194 9.31 -2.28 4.74
C ILE A 194 9.84 -1.34 3.64
N PRO A 195 11.16 -1.11 3.57
CA PRO A 195 11.74 -0.22 2.58
C PRO A 195 11.47 -0.68 1.14
N PRO A 196 11.46 0.25 0.16
CA PRO A 196 11.27 -0.08 -1.24
C PRO A 196 12.38 -1.02 -1.76
N GLN A 197 11.99 -2.07 -2.47
CA GLN A 197 12.88 -3.03 -3.12
C GLN A 197 12.44 -3.23 -4.57
N VAL A 198 13.40 -3.40 -5.48
CA VAL A 198 13.11 -3.72 -6.89
C VAL A 198 12.48 -5.10 -6.97
N VAL A 199 11.38 -5.21 -7.71
CA VAL A 199 10.82 -6.50 -8.11
C VAL A 199 11.34 -6.89 -9.48
N ASP A 200 11.43 -8.19 -9.70
CA ASP A 200 11.83 -8.76 -10.98
C ASP A 200 10.67 -8.73 -11.99
N LYS A 201 11.00 -9.06 -13.24
CA LYS A 201 10.00 -9.07 -14.32
C LYS A 201 8.94 -10.15 -14.10
N GLU A 202 9.31 -11.23 -13.43
CA GLU A 202 8.45 -12.33 -13.04
C GLU A 202 7.29 -11.84 -12.17
N ALA A 203 7.51 -10.85 -11.29
CA ALA A 203 6.43 -10.21 -10.53
C ALA A 203 5.37 -9.56 -11.43
N TRP A 204 5.75 -8.94 -12.55
CA TRP A 204 4.79 -8.40 -13.53
C TRP A 204 4.08 -9.52 -14.29
N LEU A 205 4.82 -10.54 -14.73
CA LEU A 205 4.25 -11.68 -15.44
C LEU A 205 3.25 -12.47 -14.58
N ALA A 206 3.40 -12.43 -13.26
CA ALA A 206 2.47 -13.07 -12.32
C ALA A 206 1.10 -12.37 -12.23
N VAL A 207 0.97 -11.11 -12.66
CA VAL A 207 -0.27 -10.32 -12.48
C VAL A 207 -0.87 -9.81 -13.79
N VAL A 208 -0.10 -9.75 -14.87
CA VAL A 208 -0.50 -9.09 -16.14
C VAL A 208 -1.73 -9.71 -16.79
N ASP A 209 -1.88 -11.04 -16.75
CA ASP A 209 -3.03 -11.72 -17.35
C ASP A 209 -4.31 -11.46 -16.55
N ASP A 210 -4.20 -11.42 -15.23
CA ASP A 210 -5.32 -11.11 -14.34
C ASP A 210 -5.73 -9.64 -14.48
N LEU A 211 -4.76 -8.72 -14.63
CA LEU A 211 -5.03 -7.32 -14.97
C LEU A 211 -5.78 -7.20 -16.30
N ALA A 212 -5.35 -7.91 -17.35
CA ALA A 212 -6.00 -7.88 -18.65
C ALA A 212 -7.44 -8.44 -18.61
N LYS A 213 -7.67 -9.47 -17.79
CA LYS A 213 -9.01 -10.04 -17.57
C LYS A 213 -9.92 -9.06 -16.82
N GLU A 214 -9.39 -8.41 -15.79
CA GLU A 214 -10.15 -7.52 -14.90
C GLU A 214 -10.43 -6.14 -15.52
N TYR A 215 -9.55 -5.69 -16.39
CA TYR A 215 -9.60 -4.39 -17.05
C TYR A 215 -9.52 -4.54 -18.57
N PRO A 216 -10.54 -5.15 -19.21
CA PRO A 216 -10.50 -5.54 -20.63
C PRO A 216 -10.44 -4.37 -21.61
N ASN A 217 -10.69 -3.14 -21.14
CA ASN A 217 -10.57 -1.92 -21.95
C ASN A 217 -9.12 -1.44 -22.11
N TYR A 218 -8.16 -2.05 -21.41
CA TYR A 218 -6.75 -1.71 -21.46
C TYR A 218 -5.92 -2.88 -22.00
N LYS A 219 -4.86 -2.57 -22.75
CA LYS A 219 -3.96 -3.57 -23.33
C LYS A 219 -2.65 -3.59 -22.57
N PHE A 220 -2.50 -4.54 -21.67
CA PHE A 220 -1.25 -4.76 -20.94
C PHE A 220 -0.32 -5.70 -21.71
N SER A 221 0.93 -5.28 -21.89
CA SER A 221 1.95 -6.08 -22.56
C SER A 221 2.68 -6.98 -21.57
N ARG A 222 2.97 -8.21 -21.99
CA ARG A 222 3.92 -9.10 -21.30
C ARG A 222 5.39 -8.72 -21.55
N HIS A 223 5.62 -7.82 -22.49
CA HIS A 223 6.95 -7.35 -22.89
C HIS A 223 7.24 -5.96 -22.28
N SER A 224 8.53 -5.65 -22.09
CA SER A 224 8.99 -4.40 -21.47
C SER A 224 9.06 -3.22 -22.44
N THR A 225 9.11 -3.49 -23.74
CA THR A 225 9.08 -2.49 -24.82
C THR A 225 8.44 -3.10 -26.06
N ARG A 226 8.04 -2.25 -27.01
CA ARG A 226 7.75 -2.67 -28.38
C ARG A 226 9.09 -3.08 -29.03
N THR A 227 9.22 -4.36 -29.38
CA THR A 227 10.31 -4.85 -30.24
C THR A 227 10.20 -4.28 -31.63
#